data_AF-A0A2P8KI82-F1
#
_entry.id   AF-A0A2P8KI82-F1
#
_cell.length_a   1.000
_cell.length_b   1.000
_cell.length_c   1.000
_cell.angle_alpha   90.00
_cell.angle_beta   90.00
_cell.angle_gamma   90.00
#
_symmetry.space_group_name_H-M   'P 1'
#
loop_
_entity.id
_entity.type
_entity.pdbx_description
1 polymer ?
#
loop_
_entity_poly.entity_id
_entity_poly.type
_entity_poly.pdbx_seq_one_letter_code
_entity_poly.pdbx_strand_id
1 'polypeptide(L)'
;MRLLDTPPRWPWRFPAAAALAAALLSAAAAPAGAACLATGLHIPPSPRALAIAAAAQREHLAFGGQTLDAEGRLIEAGYSEAEDARGGPSAMAPWERVLGYWRAVDPQDGRLPSQVRFGALRPASRELLMQALNRATAAHLQGLGVDAAQGLESRDLRAVQAALDRVAVIDTPWSAAFVSWLARQAGLGPEEFVFSEAHADYAGAAWQARADEAQGRANPYALRACDLARTPPRVGDLICYARSDDASLSTFEAIGRILAARPTGGAALPMHCDVVVAVDAKGFDAVGGNVLQSVTMRRLAFAPRTRLLDPSYLPQGCEAGASGCVDRHMSRAPWSVLLQWR
;
A
#
# COMPACT_ATOMS: atom_id res chain seq x y z
N MET A 1 56.61 20.75 86.79
CA MET A 1 57.40 21.95 86.44
C MET A 1 56.94 22.42 85.06
N ARG A 2 56.19 23.55 84.99
CA ARG A 2 55.74 24.39 83.82
C ARG A 2 55.11 23.66 82.58
N LEU A 3 53.81 23.79 82.20
CA LEU A 3 53.06 24.92 81.56
C LEU A 3 53.88 25.61 80.44
N LEU A 4 53.49 25.83 79.18
CA LEU A 4 52.27 25.79 78.33
C LEU A 4 52.76 25.52 76.86
N ASP A 5 51.96 25.14 75.85
CA ASP A 5 51.07 26.02 75.05
C ASP A 5 50.27 25.18 74.01
N THR A 6 49.01 25.54 73.79
CA THR A 6 48.12 25.18 72.65
C THR A 6 48.32 26.19 71.50
N PRO A 7 47.92 25.98 70.20
CA PRO A 7 46.53 25.72 69.71
C PRO A 7 46.47 25.00 68.31
N PRO A 8 45.41 25.13 67.47
CA PRO A 8 43.96 24.96 67.65
C PRO A 8 43.33 23.84 66.77
N ARG A 9 42.04 23.60 67.01
CA ARG A 9 41.10 22.68 66.33
C ARG A 9 40.51 23.30 65.05
N TRP A 10 40.26 22.52 63.98
CA TRP A 10 38.96 22.45 63.23
C TRP A 10 38.94 21.40 62.08
N PRO A 11 37.79 21.07 61.45
CA PRO A 11 37.17 19.75 61.50
C PRO A 11 37.25 18.97 60.18
N TRP A 12 37.16 17.64 60.26
CA TRP A 12 36.80 16.81 59.12
C TRP A 12 35.29 16.55 59.19
N ARG A 13 34.52 17.30 58.39
CA ARG A 13 33.11 17.00 58.11
C ARG A 13 33.07 15.98 56.98
N PHE A 14 32.59 14.77 57.27
CA PHE A 14 32.16 13.84 56.24
C PHE A 14 30.91 14.39 55.55
N PRO A 15 30.85 14.51 54.22
CA PRO A 15 29.59 14.78 53.54
C PRO A 15 28.79 13.47 53.51
N ALA A 16 27.62 13.50 54.13
CA ALA A 16 26.59 12.50 53.93
C ALA A 16 26.14 12.55 52.45
N ALA A 17 26.32 11.44 51.74
CA ALA A 17 25.80 11.28 50.39
C ALA A 17 24.27 11.18 50.46
N ALA A 18 23.58 12.27 50.12
CA ALA A 18 22.15 12.26 49.87
C ALA A 18 21.91 11.59 48.51
N ALA A 19 21.42 10.35 48.53
CA ALA A 19 20.94 9.66 47.34
C ALA A 19 19.64 10.31 46.87
N LEU A 20 19.74 11.24 45.90
CA LEU A 20 18.59 11.66 45.12
C LEU A 20 18.20 10.52 44.17
N ALA A 21 17.16 9.77 44.55
CA ALA A 21 16.46 8.88 43.64
C ALA A 21 15.74 9.73 42.59
N ALA A 22 16.39 9.96 41.45
CA ALA A 22 15.73 10.44 40.26
C ALA A 22 14.79 9.33 39.77
N ALA A 23 13.50 9.47 40.05
CA ALA A 23 12.46 8.64 39.45
C ALA A 23 12.39 8.97 37.95
N LEU A 24 13.21 8.27 37.16
CA LEU A 24 13.01 8.16 35.72
C LEU A 24 11.66 7.46 35.53
N LEU A 25 10.62 8.22 35.19
CA LEU A 25 9.43 7.64 34.58
C LEU A 25 9.87 7.02 33.26
N SER A 26 10.25 5.75 33.31
CA SER A 26 10.33 4.92 32.13
C SER A 26 8.90 4.82 31.61
N ALA A 27 8.58 5.59 30.56
CA ALA A 27 7.34 5.39 29.81
C ALA A 27 7.43 3.97 29.27
N ALA A 28 6.79 3.02 29.96
CA ALA A 28 6.75 1.65 29.51
C ALA A 28 6.21 1.65 28.09
N ALA A 29 7.02 1.17 27.13
CA ALA A 29 6.60 1.07 25.75
C ALA A 29 5.30 0.26 25.73
N ALA A 30 4.20 0.90 25.30
CA ALA A 30 2.94 0.21 25.18
C ALA A 30 3.12 -0.93 24.16
N PRO A 31 2.56 -2.12 24.42
CA PRO A 31 2.60 -3.18 23.42
C PRO A 31 1.97 -2.64 22.13
N ALA A 32 2.61 -2.84 20.98
CA ALA A 32 2.17 -2.26 19.70
C ALA A 32 0.68 -2.47 19.38
N GLY A 33 0.08 -3.57 19.84
CA GLY A 33 -1.37 -3.79 19.72
C GLY A 33 -2.22 -2.77 20.49
N ALA A 34 -1.79 -2.32 21.66
CA ALA A 34 -2.48 -1.27 22.42
C ALA A 34 -2.40 0.09 21.71
N ALA A 35 -1.25 0.42 21.09
CA ALA A 35 -1.12 1.62 20.28
C ALA A 35 -2.06 1.59 19.05
N CYS A 36 -2.10 0.45 18.34
CA CYS A 36 -3.03 0.24 17.23
C CYS A 36 -4.48 0.49 17.63
N LEU A 37 -4.93 -0.13 18.73
CA LEU A 37 -6.30 -0.02 19.22
C LEU A 37 -6.62 1.41 19.69
N ALA A 38 -5.74 2.04 20.48
CA ALA A 38 -5.94 3.39 20.97
C ALA A 38 -6.10 4.40 19.83
N THR A 39 -5.26 4.31 18.80
CA THR A 39 -5.37 5.15 17.62
C THR A 39 -6.62 4.86 16.81
N GLY A 40 -6.99 3.59 16.62
CA GLY A 40 -8.21 3.20 15.91
C GLY A 40 -9.50 3.70 16.58
N LEU A 41 -9.49 3.82 17.91
CA LEU A 41 -10.66 4.26 18.69
C LEU A 41 -10.74 5.77 18.91
N HIS A 42 -9.60 6.45 19.05
CA HIS A 42 -9.59 7.80 19.64
C HIS A 42 -8.90 8.86 18.78
N ILE A 43 -8.12 8.47 17.77
CA ILE A 43 -7.34 9.43 16.98
C ILE A 43 -8.02 9.60 15.61
N PRO A 44 -8.47 10.83 15.26
CA PRO A 44 -9.10 11.08 13.97
C PRO A 44 -8.08 10.93 12.82
N PRO A 45 -8.54 10.66 11.58
CA PRO A 45 -7.69 10.68 10.39
C PRO A 45 -6.92 11.99 10.24
N SER A 46 -5.62 11.91 9.92
CA SER A 46 -4.81 13.09 9.61
C SER A 46 -5.23 13.72 8.27
N PRO A 47 -4.89 14.98 7.99
CA PRO A 47 -5.15 15.59 6.69
C PRO A 47 -4.58 14.79 5.50
N ARG A 48 -3.44 14.11 5.69
CA ARG A 48 -2.83 13.26 4.65
C ARG A 48 -3.56 11.93 4.49
N ALA A 49 -4.08 11.36 5.59
CA ALA A 49 -4.97 10.19 5.54
C ALA A 49 -6.30 10.51 4.82
N LEU A 50 -6.82 11.73 4.99
CA LEU A 50 -7.98 12.20 4.22
C LEU A 50 -7.63 12.45 2.74
N ALA A 51 -6.43 12.96 2.46
CA ALA A 51 -5.97 13.20 1.09
C ALA A 51 -5.80 11.90 0.28
N ILE A 52 -5.25 10.84 0.88
CA ILE A 52 -5.13 9.53 0.22
C ILE A 52 -6.51 8.94 -0.10
N ALA A 53 -7.45 9.01 0.84
CA ALA A 53 -8.83 8.55 0.65
C ALA A 53 -9.56 9.33 -0.45
N ALA A 54 -9.44 10.66 -0.45
CA ALA A 54 -10.03 11.51 -1.48
C ALA A 54 -9.44 11.25 -2.86
N ALA A 55 -8.13 10.97 -2.95
CA ALA A 55 -7.50 10.58 -4.22
C ALA A 55 -8.03 9.23 -4.73
N ALA A 56 -8.21 8.26 -3.84
CA ALA A 56 -8.78 6.95 -4.20
C ALA A 56 -10.23 7.09 -4.71
N GLN A 57 -11.06 7.90 -4.04
CA GLN A 57 -12.43 8.18 -4.48
C GLN A 57 -12.48 8.86 -5.86
N ARG A 58 -11.58 9.81 -6.14
CA ARG A 58 -11.52 10.45 -7.46
C ARG A 58 -11.21 9.45 -8.58
N GLU A 59 -10.25 8.55 -8.36
CA GLU A 59 -9.92 7.53 -9.36
C GLU A 59 -11.02 6.48 -9.51
N HIS A 60 -11.69 6.11 -8.42
CA HIS A 60 -12.87 5.24 -8.49
C HIS A 60 -13.98 5.84 -9.37
N LEU A 61 -14.30 7.13 -9.20
CA LEU A 61 -15.25 7.83 -10.05
C LEU A 61 -14.76 7.96 -11.50
N ALA A 62 -13.46 8.19 -11.71
CA ALA A 62 -12.87 8.24 -13.04
C ALA A 62 -12.90 6.90 -13.78
N PHE A 63 -12.95 5.79 -13.03
CA PHE A 63 -13.17 4.43 -13.52
C PHE A 63 -14.66 4.06 -13.57
N GLY A 64 -15.57 5.03 -13.55
CA GLY A 64 -16.99 4.78 -13.74
C GLY A 64 -17.69 4.14 -12.54
N GLY A 65 -17.13 4.25 -11.33
CA GLY A 65 -17.87 3.93 -10.11
C GLY A 65 -18.07 2.44 -9.83
N GLN A 66 -17.16 1.55 -10.25
CA GLN A 66 -17.32 0.11 -10.02
C GLN A 66 -17.48 -0.26 -8.52
N THR A 67 -18.64 -0.79 -8.12
CA THR A 67 -18.98 -1.01 -6.71
C THR A 67 -19.38 -2.46 -6.41
N LEU A 68 -18.77 -3.02 -5.35
CA LEU A 68 -19.20 -4.23 -4.67
C LEU A 68 -19.99 -3.88 -3.40
N ASP A 69 -21.16 -4.49 -3.23
CA ASP A 69 -21.95 -4.33 -2.00
C ASP A 69 -21.35 -5.12 -0.81
N ALA A 70 -22.01 -5.06 0.35
CA ALA A 70 -21.57 -5.74 1.57
C ALA A 70 -21.59 -7.27 1.45
N GLU A 71 -22.33 -7.84 0.50
CA GLU A 71 -22.29 -9.27 0.19
C GLU A 71 -21.22 -9.59 -0.86
N GLY A 72 -20.48 -8.58 -1.33
CA GLY A 72 -19.44 -8.73 -2.35
C GLY A 72 -19.97 -8.99 -3.75
N ARG A 73 -21.23 -8.61 -4.01
CA ARG A 73 -21.82 -8.66 -5.36
C ARG A 73 -21.50 -7.38 -6.11
N LEU A 74 -21.19 -7.50 -7.39
CA LEU A 74 -21.03 -6.36 -8.29
C LEU A 74 -22.41 -5.72 -8.56
N ILE A 75 -22.62 -4.52 -8.02
CA ILE A 75 -23.88 -3.78 -8.18
C ILE A 75 -23.77 -2.63 -9.19
N GLU A 76 -22.55 -2.17 -9.46
CA GLU A 76 -22.25 -1.16 -10.47
C GLU A 76 -20.98 -1.59 -11.21
N ALA A 77 -21.06 -1.68 -12.54
CA ALA A 77 -19.91 -1.97 -13.38
C ALA A 77 -19.27 -0.65 -13.83
N GLY A 78 -17.95 -0.55 -13.68
CA GLY A 78 -17.19 0.60 -14.14
C GLY A 78 -16.45 0.30 -15.45
N TYR A 79 -15.52 1.19 -15.79
CA TYR A 79 -14.62 0.99 -16.91
C TYR A 79 -13.51 0.00 -16.58
N SER A 80 -13.14 -0.81 -17.56
CA SER A 80 -11.97 -1.66 -17.47
C SER A 80 -10.68 -0.88 -17.74
N GLU A 81 -9.57 -1.27 -17.11
CA GLU A 81 -8.22 -0.77 -17.32
C GLU A 81 -7.78 -0.78 -18.79
N ALA A 82 -8.38 -1.66 -19.59
CA ALA A 82 -8.11 -1.78 -21.00
C ALA A 82 -8.95 -0.84 -21.87
N GLU A 83 -9.87 -0.05 -21.33
CA GLU A 83 -10.70 0.82 -22.16
C GLU A 83 -9.95 2.05 -22.66
N ASP A 84 -10.25 2.43 -23.90
CA ASP A 84 -9.69 3.60 -24.60
C ASP A 84 -10.70 4.79 -24.63
N ALA A 85 -11.89 4.59 -24.07
CA ALA A 85 -12.93 5.60 -24.03
C ALA A 85 -12.55 6.74 -23.08
N ARG A 86 -12.71 7.98 -23.55
CA ARG A 86 -12.48 9.19 -22.76
C ARG A 86 -13.82 9.80 -22.37
N GLY A 87 -14.00 10.11 -21.10
CA GLY A 87 -15.19 10.80 -20.57
C GLY A 87 -15.32 12.28 -20.99
N GLY A 88 -14.48 12.75 -21.91
CA GLY A 88 -14.43 14.13 -22.41
C GLY A 88 -13.11 14.45 -23.13
N PRO A 89 -12.99 15.62 -23.79
CA PRO A 89 -11.81 15.97 -24.60
C PRO A 89 -10.48 15.97 -23.83
N SER A 90 -10.53 16.30 -22.53
CA SER A 90 -9.37 16.36 -21.63
C SER A 90 -9.32 15.19 -20.63
N ALA A 91 -10.26 14.25 -20.71
CA ALA A 91 -10.27 13.09 -19.82
C ALA A 91 -9.26 12.04 -20.33
N MET A 92 -8.48 11.49 -19.41
CA MET A 92 -7.61 10.35 -19.70
C MET A 92 -8.45 9.08 -19.77
N ALA A 93 -8.15 8.23 -20.75
CA ALA A 93 -8.69 6.87 -20.80
C ALA A 93 -8.17 6.04 -19.60
N PRO A 94 -8.89 5.01 -19.16
CA PRO A 94 -8.45 4.13 -18.07
C PRO A 94 -7.01 3.62 -18.20
N TRP A 95 -6.59 3.16 -19.38
CA TRP A 95 -5.22 2.67 -19.58
C TRP A 95 -4.14 3.76 -19.40
N GLU A 96 -4.45 5.01 -19.78
CA GLU A 96 -3.54 6.15 -19.60
C GLU A 96 -3.40 6.51 -18.11
N ARG A 97 -4.45 6.30 -17.31
CA ARG A 97 -4.40 6.48 -15.86
C ARG A 97 -3.52 5.42 -15.20
N VAL A 98 -3.69 4.15 -15.60
CA VAL A 98 -2.84 3.04 -15.14
C VAL A 98 -1.37 3.30 -15.45
N LEU A 99 -1.08 3.79 -16.65
CA LEU A 99 0.24 4.26 -17.04
C LEU A 99 0.79 5.34 -16.08
N GLY A 100 -0.07 6.27 -15.66
CA GLY A 100 0.24 7.29 -14.66
C GLY A 100 0.57 6.70 -13.27
N TYR A 101 -0.10 5.63 -12.86
CA TYR A 101 0.19 4.97 -11.58
C TYR A 101 1.57 4.32 -11.58
N TRP A 102 1.95 3.64 -12.67
CA TRP A 102 3.28 3.02 -12.81
C TRP A 102 4.42 4.03 -12.68
N ARG A 103 4.23 5.26 -13.18
CA ARG A 103 5.21 6.34 -13.04
C ARG A 103 5.47 6.76 -11.59
N ALA A 104 4.61 6.38 -10.64
CA ALA A 104 4.80 6.68 -9.23
C ALA A 104 5.77 5.73 -8.51
N VAL A 105 6.01 4.53 -9.03
CA VAL A 105 6.83 3.53 -8.35
C VAL A 105 8.32 3.80 -8.53
N ASP A 106 8.73 4.30 -9.69
CA ASP A 106 10.14 4.62 -9.96
C ASP A 106 10.27 5.86 -10.86
N PRO A 107 10.49 7.06 -10.27
CA PRO A 107 10.73 8.27 -11.02
C PRO A 107 12.17 8.38 -11.57
N GLN A 108 13.12 7.54 -11.14
CA GLN A 108 14.53 7.63 -11.56
C GLN A 108 14.81 6.84 -12.85
N ASP A 109 14.15 5.68 -13.05
CA ASP A 109 14.28 4.92 -14.31
C ASP A 109 13.07 5.05 -15.25
N GLY A 110 11.93 5.57 -14.77
CA GLY A 110 10.72 5.73 -15.59
C GLY A 110 10.21 4.41 -16.20
N ARG A 111 10.58 3.28 -15.60
CA ARG A 111 10.33 1.96 -16.15
C ARG A 111 8.88 1.58 -15.91
N LEU A 112 8.08 1.75 -16.95
CA LEU A 112 6.90 0.92 -17.17
C LEU A 112 7.31 -0.56 -17.06
N PRO A 113 6.36 -1.46 -16.74
CA PRO A 113 6.62 -2.88 -16.80
C PRO A 113 7.39 -3.25 -18.07
N SER A 114 8.51 -3.95 -17.89
CA SER A 114 9.48 -4.16 -18.97
C SER A 114 9.07 -5.29 -19.92
N GLN A 115 8.05 -6.05 -19.56
CA GLN A 115 7.62 -7.26 -20.25
C GLN A 115 6.35 -7.01 -21.07
N VAL A 116 6.35 -7.51 -22.31
CA VAL A 116 5.19 -7.52 -23.20
C VAL A 116 4.80 -8.97 -23.47
N ARG A 117 3.59 -9.36 -23.09
CA ARG A 117 3.06 -10.71 -23.36
C ARG A 117 2.30 -10.66 -24.68
N PHE A 118 2.48 -11.67 -25.52
CA PHE A 118 1.87 -11.74 -26.86
C PHE A 118 1.50 -13.18 -27.27
N GLY A 119 1.35 -14.08 -26.30
CA GLY A 119 1.02 -15.49 -26.53
C GLY A 119 2.22 -16.44 -26.70
N ALA A 120 3.45 -15.92 -26.74
CA ALA A 120 4.65 -16.75 -26.73
C ALA A 120 4.97 -17.32 -25.34
N LEU A 121 5.81 -18.36 -25.30
CA LEU A 121 6.28 -19.00 -24.06
C LEU A 121 7.00 -18.03 -23.11
N ARG A 122 7.76 -17.08 -23.67
CA ARG A 122 8.47 -16.04 -22.92
C ARG A 122 8.00 -14.67 -23.38
N PRO A 123 7.81 -13.72 -22.46
CA PRO A 123 7.49 -12.34 -22.82
C PRO A 123 8.67 -11.70 -23.58
N ALA A 124 8.35 -10.73 -24.42
CA ALA A 124 9.35 -9.89 -25.07
C ALA A 124 9.74 -8.73 -24.15
N SER A 125 10.98 -8.25 -24.26
CA SER A 125 11.39 -7.01 -23.61
C SER A 125 10.84 -5.82 -24.39
N ARG A 126 10.04 -4.99 -23.72
CA ARG A 126 9.52 -3.72 -24.25
C ARG A 126 10.64 -2.83 -24.76
N GLU A 127 11.73 -2.75 -24.01
CA GLU A 127 12.89 -1.92 -24.33
C GLU A 127 13.57 -2.40 -25.63
N LEU A 128 13.84 -3.70 -25.73
CA LEU A 128 14.47 -4.26 -26.93
C LEU A 128 13.56 -4.15 -28.16
N LEU A 129 12.25 -4.31 -27.99
CA LEU A 129 11.27 -4.08 -29.05
C LEU A 129 11.33 -2.64 -29.54
N MET A 130 11.34 -1.66 -28.63
CA MET A 130 11.45 -0.25 -29.00
C MET A 130 12.77 0.08 -29.68
N GLN A 131 13.88 -0.48 -29.22
CA GLN A 131 15.18 -0.33 -29.89
C GLN A 131 15.17 -0.94 -31.32
N ALA A 132 14.48 -2.05 -31.53
CA ALA A 132 14.31 -2.63 -32.86
C ALA A 132 13.44 -1.76 -33.77
N LEU A 133 12.32 -1.24 -33.25
CA LEU A 133 11.41 -0.34 -33.98
C LEU A 133 12.09 0.98 -34.37
N ASN A 134 12.90 1.56 -33.48
CA ASN A 134 13.65 2.79 -33.77
C ASN A 134 14.64 2.60 -34.94
N ARG A 135 15.27 1.43 -35.04
CA ARG A 135 16.14 1.06 -36.18
C ARG A 135 15.36 0.81 -37.47
N ALA A 136 14.07 0.53 -37.39
CA ALA A 136 13.19 0.33 -38.53
C ALA A 136 12.48 1.62 -39.00
N THR A 137 12.80 2.78 -38.43
CA THR A 137 12.18 4.05 -38.82
C THR A 137 12.62 4.50 -40.20
N ALA A 138 11.71 5.13 -40.96
CA ALA A 138 12.03 5.67 -42.28
C ALA A 138 13.22 6.65 -42.23
N ALA A 139 13.28 7.51 -41.19
CA ALA A 139 14.39 8.44 -41.00
C ALA A 139 15.74 7.74 -40.81
N HIS A 140 15.80 6.65 -40.04
CA HIS A 140 17.03 5.90 -39.85
C HIS A 140 17.46 5.19 -41.13
N LEU A 141 16.52 4.53 -41.83
CA LEU A 141 16.78 3.80 -43.06
C LEU A 141 17.19 4.72 -44.22
N GLN A 142 16.58 5.89 -44.34
CA GLN A 142 17.00 6.94 -45.28
C GLN A 142 18.44 7.39 -45.04
N GLY A 143 18.85 7.53 -43.77
CA GLY A 143 20.24 7.81 -43.40
C GLY A 143 21.24 6.72 -43.84
N LEU A 144 20.76 5.51 -44.13
CA LEU A 144 21.53 4.40 -44.67
C LEU A 144 21.40 4.25 -46.20
N GLY A 145 20.73 5.19 -46.89
CA GLY A 145 20.55 5.18 -48.34
C GLY A 145 19.39 4.33 -48.84
N VAL A 146 18.49 3.89 -47.95
CA VAL A 146 17.26 3.18 -48.31
C VAL A 146 16.18 4.18 -48.76
N ASP A 147 15.33 3.78 -49.70
CA ASP A 147 14.23 4.60 -50.20
C ASP A 147 13.30 5.10 -49.07
N ALA A 148 12.83 6.33 -49.21
CA ALA A 148 12.06 7.03 -48.20
C ALA A 148 10.69 6.40 -47.89
N ALA A 149 10.14 5.61 -48.82
CA ALA A 149 8.90 4.87 -48.62
C ALA A 149 9.09 3.58 -47.81
N GLN A 150 10.33 3.22 -47.44
CA GLN A 150 10.63 2.05 -46.61
C GLN A 150 10.84 2.46 -45.16
N GLY A 151 10.15 1.80 -44.23
CA GLY A 151 10.27 2.00 -42.80
C GLY A 151 9.03 2.59 -42.15
N LEU A 152 9.04 2.66 -40.81
CA LEU A 152 7.93 3.21 -40.02
C LEU A 152 7.97 4.73 -40.04
N GLU A 153 6.83 5.35 -40.36
CA GLU A 153 6.65 6.79 -40.17
C GLU A 153 6.60 7.13 -38.67
N SER A 154 6.86 8.39 -38.32
CA SER A 154 6.79 8.84 -36.92
C SER A 154 5.40 8.65 -36.30
N ARG A 155 4.33 8.68 -37.12
CA ARG A 155 2.97 8.39 -36.66
C ARG A 155 2.81 6.92 -36.27
N ASP A 156 3.30 6.01 -37.11
CA ASP A 156 3.19 4.56 -36.88
C ASP A 156 4.03 4.13 -35.68
N LEU A 157 5.25 4.68 -35.55
CA LEU A 157 6.10 4.43 -34.39
C LEU A 157 5.40 4.84 -33.08
N ARG A 158 4.74 6.00 -33.05
CA ARG A 158 3.97 6.45 -31.88
C ARG A 158 2.78 5.53 -31.59
N ALA A 159 2.08 5.05 -32.62
CA ALA A 159 0.98 4.12 -32.45
C ALA A 159 1.46 2.77 -31.87
N VAL A 160 2.56 2.23 -32.38
CA VAL A 160 3.16 0.99 -31.86
C VAL A 160 3.68 1.18 -30.44
N GLN A 161 4.34 2.30 -30.13
CA GLN A 161 4.78 2.61 -28.77
C GLN A 161 3.61 2.63 -27.79
N ALA A 162 2.50 3.29 -28.14
CA ALA A 162 1.30 3.33 -27.31
C ALA A 162 0.71 1.93 -27.10
N ALA A 163 0.70 1.09 -28.14
CA ALA A 163 0.25 -0.30 -28.03
C ALA A 163 1.13 -1.13 -27.08
N LEU A 164 2.46 -1.01 -27.19
CA LEU A 164 3.40 -1.69 -26.32
C LEU A 164 3.28 -1.23 -24.86
N ASP A 165 3.10 0.07 -24.64
CA ASP A 165 2.92 0.66 -23.31
C ASP A 165 1.63 0.13 -22.67
N ARG A 166 0.53 0.18 -23.43
CA ARG A 166 -0.78 -0.28 -22.99
C ARG A 166 -0.76 -1.76 -22.61
N VAL A 167 -0.19 -2.62 -23.47
CA VAL A 167 -0.08 -4.07 -23.17
C VAL A 167 0.76 -4.31 -21.93
N ALA A 168 1.93 -3.66 -21.81
CA ALA A 168 2.82 -3.85 -20.68
C ALA A 168 2.17 -3.49 -19.33
N VAL A 169 1.41 -2.38 -19.28
CA VAL A 169 0.80 -1.91 -18.03
C VAL A 169 -0.49 -2.64 -17.64
N ILE A 170 -1.23 -3.19 -18.61
CA ILE A 170 -2.46 -3.95 -18.39
C ILE A 170 -2.14 -5.40 -18.00
N ASP A 171 -1.12 -6.01 -18.63
CA ASP A 171 -0.74 -7.40 -18.33
C ASP A 171 0.00 -7.58 -16.99
N THR A 172 0.35 -6.46 -16.34
CA THR A 172 1.09 -6.44 -15.09
C THR A 172 0.17 -5.94 -13.97
N PRO A 173 0.00 -6.70 -12.86
CA PRO A 173 -0.84 -6.24 -11.77
C PRO A 173 -0.38 -4.90 -11.19
N TRP A 174 -1.26 -3.88 -11.24
CA TRP A 174 -0.89 -2.50 -10.91
C TRP A 174 -1.47 -2.00 -9.58
N SER A 175 -2.13 -2.87 -8.79
CA SER A 175 -2.75 -2.49 -7.51
C SER A 175 -1.78 -1.81 -6.52
N ALA A 176 -0.52 -2.23 -6.48
CA ALA A 176 0.49 -1.61 -5.61
C ALA A 176 1.06 -0.31 -6.19
N ALA A 177 1.21 -0.23 -7.51
CA ALA A 177 1.57 1.02 -8.19
C ALA A 177 0.50 2.10 -7.97
N PHE A 178 -0.78 1.71 -7.96
CA PHE A 178 -1.89 2.59 -7.61
C PHE A 178 -1.78 3.11 -6.16
N VAL A 179 -1.52 2.26 -5.19
CA VAL A 179 -1.30 2.70 -3.79
C VAL A 179 -0.09 3.61 -3.67
N SER A 180 1.01 3.31 -4.35
CA SER A 180 2.19 4.17 -4.40
C SER A 180 1.88 5.54 -5.02
N TRP A 181 1.06 5.59 -6.08
CA TRP A 181 0.58 6.83 -6.66
C TRP A 181 -0.30 7.62 -5.67
N LEU A 182 -1.24 6.95 -4.99
CA LEU A 182 -2.08 7.57 -3.96
C LEU A 182 -1.26 8.14 -2.81
N ALA A 183 -0.22 7.43 -2.36
CA ALA A 183 0.72 7.91 -1.35
C ALA A 183 1.41 9.21 -1.79
N ARG A 184 1.82 9.33 -3.06
CA ARG A 184 2.35 10.59 -3.61
C ARG A 184 1.29 11.69 -3.65
N GLN A 185 0.03 11.38 -4.00
CA GLN A 185 -1.06 12.35 -3.97
C GLN A 185 -1.36 12.87 -2.55
N ALA A 186 -1.12 12.05 -1.52
CA ALA A 186 -1.17 12.44 -0.12
C ALA A 186 0.09 13.19 0.37
N GLY A 187 1.04 13.42 -0.55
CA GLY A 187 2.28 14.15 -0.32
C GLY A 187 3.37 13.35 0.38
N LEU A 188 3.25 12.02 0.54
CA LEU A 188 4.27 11.19 1.19
C LEU A 188 5.62 11.29 0.46
N GLY A 189 6.70 11.43 1.23
CA GLY A 189 8.08 11.38 0.76
C GLY A 189 8.70 9.98 0.87
N PRO A 190 9.88 9.74 0.27
CA PRO A 190 10.56 8.44 0.28
C PRO A 190 11.01 7.97 1.66
N GLU A 191 11.14 8.87 2.64
CA GLU A 191 11.41 8.51 4.04
C GLU A 191 10.14 8.04 4.78
N GLU A 192 8.96 8.44 4.28
CA GLU A 192 7.68 8.22 4.94
C GLU A 192 6.90 7.05 4.33
N PHE A 193 7.22 6.65 3.09
CA PHE A 193 6.56 5.58 2.35
C PHE A 193 7.50 4.88 1.37
N VAL A 194 7.40 3.54 1.26
CA VAL A 194 8.13 2.76 0.25
C VAL A 194 7.29 2.72 -1.02
N PHE A 195 7.66 3.52 -2.03
CA PHE A 195 7.05 3.47 -3.35
C PHE A 195 7.49 2.20 -4.09
N SER A 196 6.56 1.27 -4.28
CA SER A 196 6.83 -0.05 -4.87
C SER A 196 5.64 -0.57 -5.68
N GLU A 197 5.95 -1.41 -6.65
CA GLU A 197 5.01 -2.25 -7.41
C GLU A 197 4.57 -3.51 -6.63
N ALA A 198 5.07 -3.70 -5.40
CA ALA A 198 4.72 -4.82 -4.53
C ALA A 198 4.13 -4.35 -3.20
N HIS A 199 2.91 -4.79 -2.88
CA HIS A 199 2.24 -4.52 -1.60
C HIS A 199 3.09 -4.95 -0.39
N ALA A 200 3.82 -6.06 -0.52
CA ALA A 200 4.68 -6.60 0.53
C ALA A 200 5.82 -5.65 0.95
N ASP A 201 6.28 -4.75 0.07
CA ASP A 201 7.38 -3.84 0.38
C ASP A 201 6.95 -2.77 1.40
N TYR A 202 5.86 -2.04 1.13
CA TYR A 202 5.37 -1.05 2.09
C TYR A 202 4.66 -1.66 3.30
N ALA A 203 4.10 -2.87 3.18
CA ALA A 203 3.61 -3.62 4.34
C ALA A 203 4.78 -4.05 5.25
N GLY A 204 5.91 -4.46 4.68
CA GLY A 204 7.13 -4.78 5.42
C GLY A 204 7.69 -3.56 6.15
N ALA A 205 7.77 -2.41 5.50
CA ALA A 205 8.17 -1.17 6.15
C ALA A 205 7.22 -0.73 7.27
N ALA A 206 5.90 -0.91 7.09
CA ALA A 206 4.91 -0.67 8.15
C ALA A 206 5.06 -1.65 9.33
N TRP A 207 5.45 -2.91 9.06
CA TRP A 207 5.77 -3.89 10.10
C TRP A 207 7.02 -3.49 10.89
N GLN A 208 8.06 -3.01 10.21
CA GLN A 208 9.26 -2.49 10.86
C GLN A 208 8.94 -1.26 11.72
N ALA A 209 8.14 -0.32 11.21
CA ALA A 209 7.70 0.85 11.97
C ALA A 209 6.94 0.47 13.26
N ARG A 210 6.06 -0.55 13.18
CA ARG A 210 5.40 -1.14 14.35
C ARG A 210 6.41 -1.69 15.36
N ALA A 211 7.44 -2.42 14.89
CA ALA A 211 8.44 -3.02 15.75
C ALA A 211 9.34 -1.96 16.42
N ASP A 212 9.70 -0.89 15.70
CA ASP A 212 10.46 0.23 16.22
C ASP A 212 9.67 1.02 17.27
N GLU A 213 8.39 1.31 17.01
CA GLU A 213 7.49 1.98 17.94
C GLU A 213 7.34 1.19 19.26
N ALA A 214 7.20 -0.14 19.18
CA ALA A 214 7.15 -1.02 20.36
C ALA A 214 8.44 -1.01 21.19
N GLN A 215 9.55 -0.58 20.60
CA GLN A 215 10.87 -0.49 21.23
C GLN A 215 11.25 0.97 21.55
N GLY A 216 10.31 1.91 21.40
CA GLY A 216 10.55 3.34 21.63
C GLY A 216 11.50 3.99 20.64
N ARG A 217 11.76 3.35 19.49
CA ARG A 217 12.59 3.92 18.42
C ARG A 217 11.77 4.82 17.52
N ALA A 218 12.33 5.99 17.20
CA ALA A 218 11.79 6.86 16.19
C ALA A 218 11.87 6.18 14.82
N ASN A 219 10.77 6.26 14.06
CA ASN A 219 10.69 5.78 12.70
C ASN A 219 9.77 6.76 11.92
N PRO A 220 10.24 7.36 10.82
CA PRO A 220 9.48 8.37 10.07
C PRO A 220 8.35 7.80 9.20
N TYR A 221 8.25 6.48 9.09
CA TYR A 221 7.27 5.83 8.22
C TYR A 221 5.82 6.18 8.62
N ALA A 222 5.00 6.61 7.65
CA ALA A 222 3.68 7.17 7.93
C ALA A 222 2.66 6.14 8.45
N LEU A 223 2.91 4.85 8.20
CA LEU A 223 2.01 3.75 8.51
C LEU A 223 2.63 2.80 9.52
N ARG A 224 1.81 2.07 10.28
CA ARG A 224 2.23 0.89 11.04
C ARG A 224 1.33 -0.29 10.76
N ALA A 225 1.88 -1.49 10.83
CA ALA A 225 1.09 -2.71 10.71
C ALA A 225 0.32 -3.00 12.02
N CYS A 226 -0.98 -3.25 11.89
CA CYS A 226 -1.91 -3.59 12.98
C CYS A 226 -2.73 -4.81 12.60
N ASP A 227 -3.21 -5.56 13.60
CA ASP A 227 -4.11 -6.69 13.39
C ASP A 227 -5.51 -6.16 13.09
N LEU A 228 -6.01 -6.40 11.87
CA LEU A 228 -7.32 -5.94 11.42
C LEU A 228 -8.47 -6.58 12.21
N ALA A 229 -8.27 -7.80 12.74
CA ALA A 229 -9.28 -8.46 13.57
C ALA A 229 -9.45 -7.79 14.94
N ARG A 230 -8.53 -6.91 15.34
CA ARG A 230 -8.54 -6.24 16.66
C ARG A 230 -8.54 -4.72 16.57
N THR A 231 -8.36 -4.15 15.38
CA THR A 231 -8.17 -2.70 15.20
C THR A 231 -9.26 -2.14 14.30
N PRO A 232 -10.11 -1.24 14.80
CA PRO A 232 -11.08 -0.55 13.95
C PRO A 232 -10.38 0.27 12.85
N PRO A 233 -10.73 0.06 11.57
CA PRO A 233 -10.18 0.84 10.47
C PRO A 233 -10.70 2.28 10.50
N ARG A 234 -9.87 3.22 10.05
CA ARG A 234 -10.24 4.63 9.87
C ARG A 234 -10.00 5.05 8.42
N VAL A 235 -10.63 6.15 8.03
CA VAL A 235 -10.41 6.74 6.71
C VAL A 235 -8.91 7.01 6.49
N GLY A 236 -8.42 6.54 5.35
CA GLY A 236 -7.02 6.60 4.93
C GLY A 236 -6.22 5.34 5.25
N ASP A 237 -6.59 4.55 6.26
CA ASP A 237 -5.89 3.29 6.57
C ASP A 237 -6.01 2.30 5.39
N LEU A 238 -5.08 1.36 5.28
CA LEU A 238 -5.13 0.31 4.25
C LEU A 238 -5.49 -1.03 4.87
N ILE A 239 -6.48 -1.72 4.33
CA ILE A 239 -6.75 -3.12 4.67
C ILE A 239 -6.04 -4.02 3.68
N CYS A 240 -5.36 -5.06 4.16
CA CYS A 240 -4.49 -5.89 3.34
C CYS A 240 -4.63 -7.38 3.66
N TYR A 241 -4.30 -8.22 2.67
CA TYR A 241 -4.18 -9.66 2.80
C TYR A 241 -3.14 -10.24 1.86
N ALA A 242 -2.67 -11.46 2.15
CA ALA A 242 -1.87 -12.25 1.23
C ALA A 242 -2.77 -12.98 0.22
N ARG A 243 -2.41 -12.90 -1.07
CA ARG A 243 -3.04 -13.67 -2.16
C ARG A 243 -2.32 -15.01 -2.28
N SER A 244 -2.65 -15.95 -1.39
CA SER A 244 -2.05 -17.28 -1.37
C SER A 244 -3.11 -18.35 -1.11
N ASP A 245 -2.94 -19.50 -1.76
CA ASP A 245 -3.70 -20.71 -1.47
C ASP A 245 -3.20 -21.40 -0.19
N ASP A 246 -2.02 -20.99 0.32
CA ASP A 246 -1.51 -21.46 1.59
C ASP A 246 -2.27 -20.79 2.75
N ALA A 247 -3.16 -21.54 3.39
CA ALA A 247 -3.91 -21.11 4.56
C ALA A 247 -3.00 -20.67 5.72
N SER A 248 -1.73 -21.09 5.75
CA SER A 248 -0.76 -20.63 6.74
C SER A 248 -0.47 -19.12 6.63
N LEU A 249 -0.76 -18.49 5.50
CA LEU A 249 -0.56 -17.06 5.23
C LEU A 249 -1.83 -16.21 5.41
N SER A 250 -2.80 -16.71 6.19
CA SER A 250 -4.09 -16.03 6.39
C SER A 250 -4.19 -15.15 7.64
N THR A 251 -3.21 -15.20 8.55
CA THR A 251 -3.24 -14.47 9.82
C THR A 251 -2.23 -13.33 9.89
N PHE A 252 -2.51 -12.33 10.72
CA PHE A 252 -1.65 -11.18 10.95
C PHE A 252 -0.23 -11.61 11.39
N GLU A 253 -0.14 -12.55 12.33
CA GLU A 253 1.14 -13.05 12.84
C GLU A 253 1.92 -13.85 11.80
N ALA A 254 1.25 -14.62 10.95
CA ALA A 254 1.93 -15.41 9.93
C ALA A 254 2.49 -14.54 8.81
N ILE A 255 1.69 -13.61 8.29
CA ILE A 255 2.15 -12.62 7.31
C ILE A 255 3.28 -11.78 7.93
N GLY A 256 3.10 -11.34 9.18
CA GLY A 256 4.09 -10.57 9.92
C GLY A 256 5.46 -11.22 10.04
N ARG A 257 5.52 -12.55 10.26
CA ARG A 257 6.79 -13.31 10.29
C ARG A 257 7.54 -13.23 8.97
N ILE A 258 6.82 -13.31 7.85
CA ILE A 258 7.44 -13.21 6.51
C ILE A 258 7.88 -11.79 6.24
N LEU A 259 7.01 -10.81 6.50
CA LEU A 259 7.32 -9.39 6.33
C LEU A 259 8.54 -8.96 7.15
N ALA A 260 8.69 -9.49 8.38
CA ALA A 260 9.85 -9.20 9.24
C ALA A 260 11.17 -9.75 8.69
N ALA A 261 11.15 -10.88 7.98
CA ALA A 261 12.34 -11.52 7.44
C ALA A 261 12.65 -11.09 6.00
N ARG A 262 11.71 -10.43 5.32
CA ARG A 262 11.79 -10.09 3.90
C ARG A 262 12.34 -8.66 3.73
N PRO A 263 13.48 -8.46 3.03
CA PRO A 263 13.91 -7.12 2.64
C PRO A 263 12.99 -6.53 1.55
N THR A 264 12.94 -5.21 1.43
CA THR A 264 12.31 -4.52 0.29
C THR A 264 12.90 -5.02 -1.04
N GLY A 265 12.03 -5.30 -2.03
CA GLY A 265 12.44 -5.92 -3.29
C GLY A 265 12.85 -7.41 -3.15
N GLY A 266 12.67 -8.02 -1.97
CA GLY A 266 12.93 -9.43 -1.72
C GLY A 266 11.90 -10.37 -2.37
N ALA A 267 12.00 -11.66 -2.05
CA ALA A 267 11.18 -12.74 -2.61
C ALA A 267 9.69 -12.40 -2.67
N ALA A 268 9.01 -12.83 -3.74
CA ALA A 268 7.62 -12.47 -3.98
C ALA A 268 6.70 -12.96 -2.85
N LEU A 269 5.91 -12.04 -2.29
CA LEU A 269 4.76 -12.33 -1.44
C LEU A 269 3.54 -11.65 -2.08
N PRO A 270 2.72 -12.39 -2.84
CA PRO A 270 1.54 -11.82 -3.45
C PRO A 270 0.60 -11.29 -2.36
N MET A 271 0.27 -10.01 -2.46
CA MET A 271 -0.59 -9.32 -1.50
C MET A 271 -1.50 -8.35 -2.24
N HIS A 272 -2.54 -7.89 -1.55
CA HIS A 272 -3.41 -6.83 -2.01
C HIS A 272 -3.82 -5.96 -0.84
N CYS A 273 -4.02 -4.68 -1.12
CA CYS A 273 -4.48 -3.70 -0.17
C CYS A 273 -5.48 -2.74 -0.82
N ASP A 274 -6.49 -2.36 -0.03
CA ASP A 274 -7.48 -1.34 -0.37
C ASP A 274 -7.40 -0.19 0.63
N VAL A 275 -7.59 1.05 0.16
CA VAL A 275 -7.61 2.25 1.00
C VAL A 275 -9.02 2.45 1.56
N VAL A 276 -9.17 2.59 2.86
CA VAL A 276 -10.44 2.91 3.51
C VAL A 276 -10.81 4.35 3.20
N VAL A 277 -11.97 4.56 2.56
CA VAL A 277 -12.39 5.90 2.09
C VAL A 277 -13.56 6.48 2.88
N ALA A 278 -14.36 5.63 3.52
CA ALA A 278 -15.47 6.04 4.38
C ALA A 278 -15.68 5.04 5.50
N VAL A 279 -16.15 5.50 6.66
CA VAL A 279 -16.51 4.64 7.80
C VAL A 279 -17.80 5.17 8.40
N ASP A 280 -18.75 4.27 8.69
CA ASP A 280 -20.00 4.59 9.38
C ASP A 280 -20.29 3.58 10.50
N ALA A 281 -21.50 3.61 11.06
CA ALA A 281 -21.88 2.73 12.17
C ALA A 281 -22.02 1.24 11.81
N LYS A 282 -22.23 0.92 10.53
CA LYS A 282 -22.47 -0.45 10.03
C LYS A 282 -21.22 -1.08 9.40
N GLY A 283 -20.24 -0.27 9.01
CA GLY A 283 -19.09 -0.76 8.26
C GLY A 283 -18.24 0.36 7.68
N PHE A 284 -17.51 0.02 6.63
CA PHE A 284 -16.61 0.94 5.95
C PHE A 284 -16.52 0.61 4.46
N ASP A 285 -16.17 1.61 3.67
CA ASP A 285 -15.94 1.47 2.24
C ASP A 285 -14.43 1.53 1.98
N ALA A 286 -13.94 0.63 1.14
CA ALA A 286 -12.53 0.58 0.76
C ALA A 286 -12.37 0.56 -0.76
N VAL A 287 -11.37 1.26 -1.28
CA VAL A 287 -11.09 1.37 -2.72
C VAL A 287 -9.76 0.69 -3.04
N GLY A 288 -9.82 -0.28 -3.96
CA GLY A 288 -8.68 -1.03 -4.47
C GLY A 288 -8.47 -0.82 -5.96
N GLY A 289 -7.20 -0.68 -6.36
CA GLY A 289 -6.81 -0.71 -7.77
C GLY A 289 -6.67 -2.14 -8.28
N ASN A 290 -6.91 -2.36 -9.57
CA ASN A 290 -6.79 -3.65 -10.25
C ASN A 290 -7.59 -4.77 -9.57
N VAL A 291 -8.80 -4.42 -9.12
CA VAL A 291 -9.83 -5.36 -8.67
C VAL A 291 -10.81 -5.47 -9.82
N LEU A 292 -10.93 -6.67 -10.40
CA LEU A 292 -11.71 -6.91 -11.63
C LEU A 292 -11.31 -5.95 -12.76
N GLN A 293 -10.02 -5.73 -12.92
CA GLN A 293 -9.47 -4.84 -13.94
C GLN A 293 -9.98 -3.39 -13.83
N SER A 294 -10.35 -2.91 -12.64
CA SER A 294 -10.84 -1.55 -12.42
C SER A 294 -10.36 -0.95 -11.10
N VAL A 295 -10.75 0.29 -10.82
CA VAL A 295 -10.66 0.90 -9.48
C VAL A 295 -11.99 0.68 -8.77
N THR A 296 -12.02 -0.34 -7.92
CA THR A 296 -13.25 -0.84 -7.33
C THR A 296 -13.42 -0.36 -5.91
N MET A 297 -14.61 0.16 -5.59
CA MET A 297 -15.05 0.33 -4.22
C MET A 297 -15.72 -0.95 -3.73
N ARG A 298 -15.39 -1.40 -2.52
CA ARG A 298 -16.13 -2.45 -1.82
C ARG A 298 -16.66 -1.96 -0.50
N ARG A 299 -17.90 -2.34 -0.20
CA ARG A 299 -18.48 -2.20 1.14
C ARG A 299 -18.08 -3.39 2.01
N LEU A 300 -17.61 -3.11 3.23
CA LEU A 300 -17.29 -4.13 4.23
C LEU A 300 -18.07 -3.83 5.51
N ALA A 301 -18.75 -4.84 6.04
CA ALA A 301 -19.59 -4.73 7.22
C ALA A 301 -18.78 -4.99 8.50
N PHE A 302 -19.16 -4.32 9.58
CA PHE A 302 -18.67 -4.65 10.91
C PHE A 302 -19.47 -5.81 11.51
N ALA A 303 -18.81 -6.58 12.37
CA ALA A 303 -19.49 -7.59 13.17
C ALA A 303 -20.53 -6.90 14.08
N PRO A 304 -21.69 -7.54 14.36
CA PRO A 304 -22.78 -6.92 15.11
C PRO A 304 -22.34 -6.29 16.43
N ARG A 305 -22.70 -5.02 16.65
CA ARG A 305 -22.36 -4.23 17.85
C ARG A 305 -20.86 -4.00 18.06
N THR A 306 -20.04 -4.14 17.03
CA THR A 306 -18.61 -3.82 17.06
C THR A 306 -18.24 -2.80 15.99
N ARG A 307 -16.96 -2.42 15.94
CA ARG A 307 -16.32 -1.71 14.82
C ARG A 307 -15.19 -2.52 14.19
N LEU A 308 -15.30 -3.85 14.27
CA LEU A 308 -14.33 -4.80 13.74
C LEU A 308 -14.91 -5.49 12.52
N LEU A 309 -14.06 -5.84 11.55
CA LEU A 309 -14.50 -6.53 10.34
C LEU A 309 -15.32 -7.78 10.70
N ASP A 310 -16.45 -7.96 10.03
CA ASP A 310 -17.28 -9.15 10.23
C ASP A 310 -16.49 -10.43 9.86
N PRO A 311 -16.40 -11.44 10.73
CA PRO A 311 -15.66 -12.66 10.44
C PRO A 311 -16.11 -13.38 9.17
N SER A 312 -17.36 -13.19 8.71
CA SER A 312 -17.86 -13.80 7.47
C SER A 312 -17.08 -13.39 6.20
N TYR A 313 -16.30 -12.31 6.24
CA TYR A 313 -15.38 -11.97 5.13
C TYR A 313 -14.14 -12.87 5.08
N LEU A 314 -13.80 -13.54 6.19
CA LEU A 314 -12.64 -14.41 6.27
C LEU A 314 -12.96 -15.82 5.74
N PRO A 315 -12.01 -16.52 5.11
CA PRO A 315 -12.20 -17.89 4.66
C PRO A 315 -12.71 -18.83 5.76
N GLN A 316 -12.24 -18.68 7.00
CA GLN A 316 -12.62 -19.54 8.12
C GLN A 316 -13.88 -19.07 8.86
N GLY A 317 -14.38 -17.86 8.60
CA GLY A 317 -15.50 -17.29 9.35
C GLY A 317 -16.88 -17.61 8.79
N CYS A 318 -16.95 -18.35 7.68
CA CYS A 318 -18.20 -18.72 7.02
C CYS A 318 -18.03 -20.02 6.21
N GLU A 319 -18.68 -21.10 6.63
CA GLU A 319 -18.79 -22.32 5.83
C GLU A 319 -19.97 -22.21 4.85
N ALA A 320 -19.75 -22.59 3.59
CA ALA A 320 -20.79 -22.53 2.57
C ALA A 320 -21.99 -23.40 2.96
N GLY A 321 -23.18 -22.80 3.03
CA GLY A 321 -24.42 -23.50 3.41
C GLY A 321 -24.75 -23.51 4.90
N ALA A 322 -23.90 -22.97 5.77
CA ALA A 322 -24.22 -22.82 7.19
C ALA A 322 -25.32 -21.77 7.40
N SER A 323 -26.28 -22.02 8.29
CA SER A 323 -27.36 -21.07 8.57
C SER A 323 -26.80 -19.79 9.22
N GLY A 324 -27.17 -18.63 8.67
CA GLY A 324 -26.64 -17.34 9.12
C GLY A 324 -25.27 -16.96 8.54
N CYS A 325 -24.66 -17.82 7.72
CA CYS A 325 -23.48 -17.46 6.93
C CYS A 325 -23.90 -16.67 5.70
N VAL A 326 -23.45 -15.41 5.61
CA VAL A 326 -23.64 -14.58 4.42
C VAL A 326 -22.48 -14.86 3.47
N ASP A 327 -22.78 -15.32 2.24
CA ASP A 327 -21.76 -15.41 1.20
C ASP A 327 -21.27 -14.00 0.86
N ARG A 328 -19.99 -13.75 1.11
CA ARG A 328 -19.32 -12.48 0.84
C ARG A 328 -18.71 -12.42 -0.56
N HIS A 329 -18.95 -13.43 -1.39
CA HIS A 329 -18.58 -13.51 -2.80
C HIS A 329 -17.18 -12.94 -3.07
N MET A 330 -17.09 -11.85 -3.85
CA MET A 330 -15.85 -11.25 -4.32
C MET A 330 -15.13 -10.41 -3.25
N SER A 331 -15.79 -10.17 -2.11
CA SER A 331 -15.23 -9.51 -0.94
C SER A 331 -14.66 -10.49 0.09
N ARG A 332 -14.85 -11.81 -0.09
CA ARG A 332 -14.27 -12.84 0.77
C ARG A 332 -12.77 -12.96 0.52
N ALA A 333 -11.96 -12.66 1.54
CA ALA A 333 -10.50 -12.78 1.50
C ALA A 333 -9.93 -12.87 2.93
N PRO A 334 -8.71 -13.39 3.14
CA PRO A 334 -8.07 -13.45 4.46
C PRO A 334 -7.55 -12.07 4.93
N TRP A 335 -8.44 -11.08 4.97
CA TRP A 335 -8.19 -9.73 5.47
C TRP A 335 -7.65 -9.78 6.89
N SER A 336 -6.36 -9.45 7.07
CA SER A 336 -5.66 -9.71 8.33
C SER A 336 -4.73 -8.58 8.75
N VAL A 337 -4.24 -7.78 7.81
CA VAL A 337 -3.31 -6.68 8.09
C VAL A 337 -4.01 -5.35 7.86
N LEU A 338 -3.95 -4.45 8.84
CA LEU A 338 -4.31 -3.04 8.71
C LEU A 338 -3.03 -2.21 8.71
N LEU A 339 -2.73 -1.47 7.64
CA LEU A 339 -1.70 -0.44 7.66
C LEU A 339 -2.33 0.86 8.13
N GLN A 340 -2.14 1.16 9.41
CA GLN A 340 -2.77 2.27 10.11
C GLN A 340 -1.91 3.53 10.04
N TRP A 341 -2.50 4.67 9.70
CA TRP A 341 -1.85 5.98 9.78
C TRP A 341 -1.47 6.34 11.22
N ARG A 342 -0.22 6.76 11.42
CA ARG A 342 0.34 7.10 12.73
C ARG A 342 0.11 8.56 13.10
#